data_AF-A0A0F9DAP9-F1
#
_entry.id   AF-A0A0F9DAP9-F1
#
_cell.length_a   1.000
_cell.length_b   1.000
_cell.length_c   1.000
_cell.angle_alpha   90.00
_cell.angle_beta   90.00
_cell.angle_gamma   90.00
#
_symmetry.space_group_name_H-M   'P 1'
#
loop_
_entity.id
_entity.type
_entity.pdbx_description
1 polymer ?
#
loop_
_entity_poly.entity_id
_entity_poly.type
_entity_poly.pdbx_seq_one_letter_code
_entity_poly.pdbx_strand_id
1 'polypeptide(L)'
;MKNITLKSTLLVSLFAMMLMVLSVVHAEEMNKKKMDKQESSYAPVMVTETFASVRERDIGEKPDVISKHMALLNERYDMSGRTDPDARMSGGKPLPVGPTAKLKKDLTWESLGTMQPDEIKKQGVFPYPPLPHVKHATGGMVVPQMQLETHPELVRFDVDFDLPEAYLPEFPPPLYLISRPDLGDVSGGEEITISNYYEKFNGIFTPFQLEGMRLLVTPVAQQQFNVTEDRKADKAQDVVSCLTCHVNGHTSGVFHLNPDNRPQDTRFRIDTVSLRGVNIQHFFGSKRALRSLEDFSEVEAKTA
;
A
#
# COMPACT_ATOMS: atom_id res chain seq x y z
N MET A 1 -64.73 23.63 33.20
CA MET A 1 -63.96 22.88 32.17
C MET A 1 -62.93 23.71 31.40
N LYS A 2 -63.03 25.06 31.28
CA LYS A 2 -62.03 25.88 30.55
C LYS A 2 -60.66 26.08 31.24
N ASN A 3 -60.59 26.00 32.58
CA ASN A 3 -59.33 26.24 33.32
C ASN A 3 -58.37 25.03 33.38
N ILE A 4 -58.83 23.82 33.05
CA ILE A 4 -58.01 22.60 33.08
C ILE A 4 -57.23 22.45 31.76
N THR A 5 -57.86 22.78 30.64
CA THR A 5 -57.24 22.75 29.30
C THR A 5 -56.14 23.79 29.15
N LEU A 6 -56.29 25.00 29.72
CA LEU A 6 -55.26 26.05 29.66
C LEU A 6 -54.01 25.69 30.49
N LYS A 7 -54.19 25.03 31.65
CA LYS A 7 -53.07 24.55 32.46
C LYS A 7 -52.32 23.41 31.79
N SER A 8 -53.01 22.49 31.10
CA SER A 8 -52.34 21.39 30.41
C SER A 8 -51.57 21.86 29.18
N THR A 9 -52.08 22.85 28.43
CA THR A 9 -51.34 23.44 27.29
C THR A 9 -50.10 24.20 27.75
N LEU A 10 -50.19 24.94 28.87
CA LEU A 10 -49.04 25.63 29.43
C LEU A 10 -47.94 24.65 29.89
N LEU A 11 -48.33 23.56 30.57
CA LEU A 11 -47.39 22.50 31.01
C LEU A 11 -46.71 21.79 29.83
N VAL A 12 -47.46 21.47 28.77
CA VAL A 12 -46.88 20.85 27.56
C VAL A 12 -45.91 21.81 26.86
N SER A 13 -46.24 23.10 26.79
CA SER A 13 -45.35 24.11 26.19
C SER A 13 -44.06 24.31 26.99
N LEU A 14 -44.15 24.32 28.32
CA LEU A 14 -42.99 24.40 29.22
C LEU A 14 -42.09 23.17 29.10
N PHE A 15 -42.69 21.98 28.99
CA PHE A 15 -41.95 20.74 28.81
C PHE A 15 -41.24 20.66 27.46
N ALA A 16 -41.90 21.10 26.38
CA ALA A 16 -41.30 21.19 25.05
C ALA A 16 -40.14 22.21 25.00
N MET A 17 -40.31 23.37 25.66
CA MET A 17 -39.26 24.39 25.74
C MET A 17 -38.06 23.89 26.54
N MET A 18 -38.30 23.18 27.65
CA MET A 18 -37.23 22.56 28.46
C MET A 18 -36.46 21.49 27.69
N LEU A 19 -37.14 20.65 26.89
CA LEU A 19 -36.51 19.67 26.00
C LEU A 19 -35.66 20.33 24.92
N MET A 20 -36.12 21.44 24.33
CA MET A 20 -35.33 22.22 23.37
C MET A 20 -34.07 22.81 24.02
N VAL A 21 -34.18 23.39 25.20
CA VAL A 21 -33.02 23.96 25.91
C VAL A 21 -32.02 22.85 26.26
N LEU A 22 -32.48 21.71 26.74
CA LEU A 22 -31.62 20.54 27.02
C LEU A 22 -30.90 20.02 25.78
N SER A 23 -31.56 20.00 24.62
CA SER A 23 -30.95 19.55 23.36
C SER A 23 -29.96 20.57 22.77
N VAL A 24 -30.20 21.87 22.93
CA VAL A 24 -29.24 22.91 22.54
C VAL A 24 -27.99 22.88 23.44
N VAL A 25 -28.16 22.70 24.75
CA VAL A 25 -27.03 22.58 25.70
C VAL A 25 -26.22 21.30 25.42
N HIS A 26 -26.86 20.17 25.14
CA HIS A 26 -26.16 18.95 24.71
C HIS A 26 -25.43 19.13 23.38
N ALA A 27 -26.03 19.84 22.42
CA ALA A 27 -25.39 20.13 21.14
C ALA A 27 -24.16 21.04 21.30
N GLU A 28 -24.23 22.07 22.14
CA GLU A 28 -23.08 22.92 22.47
C GLU A 28 -21.99 22.16 23.23
N GLU A 29 -22.35 21.26 24.15
CA GLU A 29 -21.39 20.46 24.92
C GLU A 29 -20.69 19.41 24.05
N MET A 30 -21.41 18.79 23.10
CA MET A 30 -20.79 17.92 22.08
C MET A 30 -19.89 18.70 21.12
N ASN A 31 -20.22 19.96 20.80
CA ASN A 31 -19.40 20.79 19.93
C ASN A 31 -18.13 21.30 20.66
N LYS A 32 -18.23 21.62 21.95
CA LYS A 32 -17.07 21.91 22.82
C LYS A 32 -16.16 20.71 23.08
N LYS A 33 -16.67 19.48 22.99
CA LYS A 33 -15.89 18.23 23.11
C LYS A 33 -15.17 17.79 21.83
N LYS A 34 -15.33 18.51 20.71
CA LYS A 34 -14.29 18.49 19.67
C LYS A 34 -13.08 19.21 20.25
N MET A 35 -12.27 18.47 21.00
CA MET A 35 -10.89 18.83 21.30
C MET A 35 -10.29 19.42 20.01
N ASP A 36 -9.64 20.58 20.12
CA ASP A 36 -8.69 21.07 19.11
C ASP A 36 -7.61 19.99 18.96
N LYS A 37 -7.90 18.98 18.13
CA LYS A 37 -6.95 17.94 17.79
C LYS A 37 -5.95 18.60 16.87
N GLN A 38 -4.82 18.97 17.44
CA GLN A 38 -3.65 19.39 16.68
C GLN A 38 -3.36 18.31 15.63
N GLU A 39 -3.31 18.70 14.36
CA GLU A 39 -2.92 17.80 13.28
C GLU A 39 -1.50 17.30 13.54
N SER A 40 -1.35 15.97 13.65
CA SER A 40 -0.06 15.34 13.92
C SER A 40 0.56 14.81 12.63
N SER A 41 1.88 14.96 12.51
CA SER A 41 2.68 14.31 11.48
C SER A 41 2.91 12.83 11.74
N TYR A 42 2.41 12.28 12.85
CA TYR A 42 2.48 10.86 13.16
C TYR A 42 1.07 10.27 13.18
N ALA A 43 0.91 9.00 12.81
CA ALA A 43 -0.28 8.26 13.21
C ALA A 43 -0.42 8.37 14.75
N PRO A 44 -1.63 8.30 15.35
CA PRO A 44 -1.78 8.43 16.79
C PRO A 44 -0.83 7.49 17.53
N VAL A 45 0.29 8.02 18.06
CA VAL A 45 1.30 7.24 18.80
C VAL A 45 0.88 7.07 20.27
N MET A 46 -0.29 7.59 20.64
CA MET A 46 -0.91 7.14 21.87
C MET A 46 -1.42 5.72 21.64
N VAL A 47 -0.56 4.75 21.95
CA VAL A 47 -0.97 3.37 22.17
C VAL A 47 -1.85 3.36 23.42
N THR A 48 -3.09 3.82 23.28
CA THR A 48 -4.11 3.80 24.34
C THR A 48 -4.80 2.44 24.42
N GLU A 49 -4.60 1.61 23.39
CA GLU A 49 -5.14 0.27 23.27
C GLU A 49 -3.98 -0.72 23.24
N THR A 50 -4.14 -1.87 23.90
CA THR A 50 -3.12 -2.93 23.87
C THR A 50 -3.02 -3.53 22.47
N PHE A 51 -1.84 -4.06 22.11
CA PHE A 51 -1.66 -4.81 20.85
C PHE A 51 -2.74 -5.89 20.67
N ALA A 52 -3.08 -6.62 21.73
CA ALA A 52 -4.11 -7.66 21.69
C ALA A 52 -5.48 -7.11 21.26
N SER A 53 -5.91 -5.96 21.80
CA SER A 53 -7.18 -5.31 21.44
C SER A 53 -7.18 -4.84 19.99
N VAL A 54 -6.08 -4.22 19.53
CA VAL A 54 -5.95 -3.75 18.14
C VAL A 54 -5.99 -4.92 17.17
N ARG A 55 -5.25 -5.98 17.48
CA ARG A 55 -5.19 -7.20 16.67
C ARG A 55 -6.55 -7.87 16.57
N GLU A 56 -7.26 -8.04 17.68
CA GLU A 56 -8.59 -8.66 17.68
C GLU A 56 -9.58 -7.87 16.82
N ARG A 57 -9.59 -6.53 16.97
CA ARG A 57 -10.42 -5.65 16.14
C ARG A 57 -10.06 -5.76 14.66
N ASP A 58 -8.78 -5.64 14.32
CA ASP A 58 -8.34 -5.64 12.92
C ASP A 58 -8.59 -6.98 12.22
N ILE A 59 -8.43 -8.11 12.94
CA ILE A 59 -8.80 -9.44 12.43
C ILE A 59 -10.31 -9.51 12.19
N GLY A 60 -11.12 -8.97 13.10
CA GLY A 60 -12.57 -8.92 12.95
C GLY A 60 -13.03 -8.04 11.78
N GLU A 61 -12.33 -6.93 11.50
CA GLU A 61 -12.64 -6.01 10.40
C GLU A 61 -12.13 -6.49 9.03
N LYS A 62 -11.07 -7.32 9.00
CA LYS A 62 -10.39 -7.73 7.76
C LYS A 62 -11.34 -8.26 6.68
N PRO A 63 -12.30 -9.16 6.95
CA PRO A 63 -13.22 -9.65 5.92
C PRO A 63 -14.02 -8.54 5.22
N ASP A 64 -14.51 -7.55 5.98
CA ASP A 64 -15.26 -6.42 5.45
C ASP A 64 -14.38 -5.47 4.64
N VAL A 65 -13.15 -5.24 5.10
CA VAL A 65 -12.15 -4.43 4.39
C VAL A 65 -11.83 -5.03 3.03
N ILE A 66 -11.50 -6.32 2.99
CA ILE A 66 -11.17 -7.03 1.75
C ILE A 66 -12.38 -7.09 0.83
N SER A 67 -13.56 -7.42 1.34
CA SER A 67 -14.79 -7.48 0.54
C SER A 67 -15.10 -6.16 -0.17
N LYS A 68 -15.04 -5.03 0.56
CA LYS A 68 -15.26 -3.69 -0.01
C LYS A 68 -14.20 -3.33 -1.06
N HIS A 69 -12.94 -3.64 -0.79
CA HIS A 69 -11.84 -3.36 -1.71
C HIS A 69 -11.95 -4.20 -3.00
N MET A 70 -12.23 -5.49 -2.88
CA MET A 70 -12.40 -6.37 -4.02
C MET A 70 -13.65 -6.02 -4.83
N ALA A 71 -14.74 -5.57 -4.19
CA ALA A 71 -15.90 -5.04 -4.91
C ALA A 71 -15.52 -3.82 -5.78
N LEU A 72 -14.72 -2.90 -5.24
CA LEU A 72 -14.21 -1.74 -5.99
C LEU A 72 -13.34 -2.15 -7.18
N LEU A 73 -12.41 -3.10 -6.98
CA LEU A 73 -11.55 -3.58 -8.06
C LEU A 73 -12.36 -4.30 -9.14
N ASN A 74 -13.30 -5.16 -8.75
CA ASN A 74 -14.16 -5.88 -9.70
C ASN A 74 -15.15 -4.97 -10.42
N GLU A 75 -15.55 -3.84 -9.84
CA GLU A 75 -16.32 -2.80 -10.55
C GLU A 75 -15.47 -2.17 -11.66
N ARG A 76 -14.18 -1.90 -11.39
CA ARG A 76 -13.28 -1.17 -12.29
C ARG A 76 -12.60 -2.04 -13.33
N TYR A 77 -12.30 -3.30 -13.01
CA TYR A 77 -11.39 -4.13 -13.79
C TYR A 77 -11.92 -5.56 -14.00
N ASP A 78 -11.50 -6.17 -15.11
CA ASP A 78 -11.52 -7.59 -15.36
C ASP A 78 -10.31 -8.23 -14.66
N MET A 79 -10.60 -9.04 -13.64
CA MET A 79 -9.60 -9.68 -12.78
C MET A 79 -9.35 -11.15 -13.16
N SER A 80 -9.79 -11.59 -14.36
CA SER A 80 -9.68 -12.99 -14.81
C SER A 80 -8.26 -13.50 -15.03
N GLY A 81 -7.25 -12.62 -15.09
CA GLY A 81 -5.84 -13.02 -15.24
C GLY A 81 -5.51 -13.52 -16.64
N ARG A 82 -6.11 -12.94 -17.69
CA ARG A 82 -5.82 -13.31 -19.08
C ARG A 82 -4.34 -13.12 -19.39
N THR A 83 -3.74 -14.13 -19.99
CA THR A 83 -2.34 -14.13 -20.40
C THR A 83 -2.22 -14.47 -21.88
N ASP A 84 -1.12 -14.06 -22.49
CA ASP A 84 -0.79 -14.42 -23.86
C ASP A 84 -0.48 -15.93 -23.96
N PRO A 85 -1.01 -16.65 -24.96
CA PRO A 85 -0.76 -18.08 -25.11
C PRO A 85 0.72 -18.41 -25.36
N ASP A 86 1.49 -17.51 -25.98
CA ASP A 86 2.86 -17.77 -26.45
C ASP A 86 3.91 -16.86 -25.78
N ALA A 87 3.56 -15.62 -25.44
CA ALA A 87 4.50 -14.69 -24.82
C ALA A 87 4.74 -15.03 -23.34
N ARG A 88 6.02 -15.01 -22.95
CA ARG A 88 6.49 -15.28 -21.59
C ARG A 88 7.45 -14.18 -21.12
N MET A 89 7.51 -13.96 -19.81
CA MET A 89 8.59 -13.22 -19.14
C MET A 89 9.90 -14.04 -19.17
N SER A 90 11.02 -13.44 -18.76
CA SER A 90 12.36 -14.04 -18.87
C SER A 90 12.50 -15.41 -18.19
N GLY A 91 11.88 -15.59 -17.03
CA GLY A 91 11.79 -16.82 -16.25
C GLY A 91 10.59 -17.69 -16.59
N GLY A 92 9.86 -17.41 -17.68
CA GLY A 92 8.85 -18.31 -18.23
C GLY A 92 7.42 -18.07 -17.74
N LYS A 93 7.15 -17.07 -16.90
CA LYS A 93 5.78 -16.71 -16.51
C LYS A 93 4.98 -16.18 -17.72
N PRO A 94 3.75 -16.65 -17.97
CA PRO A 94 2.89 -16.10 -19.01
C PRO A 94 2.66 -14.59 -18.87
N LEU A 95 2.80 -13.86 -19.98
CA LEU A 95 2.66 -12.41 -19.98
C LEU A 95 1.18 -12.02 -19.81
N PRO A 96 0.80 -11.23 -18.80
CA PRO A 96 -0.57 -10.72 -18.70
C PRO A 96 -0.90 -9.81 -19.87
N VAL A 97 -2.12 -9.97 -20.42
CA VAL A 97 -2.62 -9.18 -21.54
C VAL A 97 -3.90 -8.46 -21.19
N GLY A 98 -3.96 -7.19 -21.61
CA GLY A 98 -5.11 -6.33 -21.40
C GLY A 98 -6.02 -6.21 -22.62
N PRO A 99 -6.87 -5.17 -22.65
CA PRO A 99 -7.11 -4.25 -21.54
C PRO A 99 -7.86 -4.92 -20.39
N THR A 100 -7.64 -4.45 -19.15
CA THR A 100 -8.34 -4.94 -17.95
C THR A 100 -9.41 -3.96 -17.47
N ALA A 101 -9.31 -2.67 -17.78
CA ALA A 101 -10.34 -1.71 -17.37
C ALA A 101 -11.70 -1.96 -18.03
N LYS A 102 -12.75 -1.85 -17.21
CA LYS A 102 -14.14 -1.84 -17.64
C LYS A 102 -14.53 -0.41 -18.00
N LEU A 103 -14.82 -0.17 -19.28
CA LEU A 103 -15.27 1.13 -19.75
C LEU A 103 -16.69 1.43 -19.25
N LYS A 104 -16.94 2.70 -18.92
CA LYS A 104 -18.27 3.18 -18.49
C LYS A 104 -19.10 3.58 -19.72
N LYS A 105 -20.43 3.58 -19.58
CA LYS A 105 -21.38 4.29 -20.48
C LYS A 105 -21.29 3.92 -21.97
N ASP A 106 -21.37 2.64 -22.30
CA ASP A 106 -21.35 2.14 -23.70
C ASP A 106 -20.15 2.60 -24.54
N LEU A 107 -19.08 3.09 -23.89
CA LEU A 107 -17.85 3.50 -24.55
C LEU A 107 -17.08 2.28 -25.05
N THR A 108 -16.47 2.44 -26.22
CA THR A 108 -15.48 1.50 -26.76
C THR A 108 -14.08 2.08 -26.66
N TRP A 109 -13.06 1.22 -26.74
CA TRP A 109 -11.65 1.65 -26.72
C TRP A 109 -11.32 2.58 -27.89
N GLU A 110 -11.92 2.35 -29.06
CA GLU A 110 -11.78 3.20 -30.24
C GLU A 110 -12.37 4.59 -29.98
N SER A 111 -13.59 4.67 -29.44
CA SER A 111 -14.22 5.95 -29.11
C SER A 111 -13.41 6.74 -28.10
N LEU A 112 -12.91 6.08 -27.05
CA LEU A 112 -12.07 6.69 -26.02
C LEU A 112 -10.73 7.18 -26.60
N GLY A 113 -10.12 6.40 -27.51
CA GLY A 113 -8.86 6.75 -28.16
C GLY A 113 -8.95 7.97 -29.09
N THR A 114 -10.15 8.35 -29.53
CA THR A 114 -10.38 9.57 -30.33
C THR A 114 -10.72 10.81 -29.50
N MET A 115 -10.99 10.66 -28.20
CA MET A 115 -11.33 11.78 -27.33
C MET A 115 -10.09 12.60 -26.97
N GLN A 116 -10.27 13.91 -26.84
CA GLN A 116 -9.20 14.77 -26.34
C GLN A 116 -9.04 14.62 -24.81
N PRO A 117 -7.83 14.80 -24.25
CA PRO A 117 -7.59 14.66 -22.81
C PRO A 117 -8.51 15.50 -21.92
N ASP A 118 -8.82 16.74 -22.33
CA ASP A 118 -9.73 17.62 -21.59
C ASP A 118 -11.17 17.09 -21.56
N GLU A 119 -11.60 16.43 -22.65
CA GLU A 119 -12.90 15.78 -22.73
C GLU A 119 -12.94 14.54 -21.85
N ILE A 120 -11.91 13.68 -21.89
CA ILE A 120 -11.77 12.51 -21.00
C ILE A 120 -11.87 12.94 -19.53
N LYS A 121 -11.17 14.02 -19.17
CA LYS A 121 -11.19 14.59 -17.82
C LYS A 121 -12.57 15.15 -17.45
N LYS A 122 -13.18 15.95 -18.33
CA LYS A 122 -14.51 16.57 -18.10
C LYS A 122 -15.61 15.52 -17.95
N GLN A 123 -15.56 14.46 -18.75
CA GLN A 123 -16.54 13.37 -18.68
C GLN A 123 -16.26 12.36 -17.56
N GLY A 124 -15.04 12.36 -17.01
CA GLY A 124 -14.63 11.44 -15.94
C GLY A 124 -14.55 9.99 -16.42
N VAL A 125 -14.09 9.76 -17.65
CA VAL A 125 -14.11 8.45 -18.33
C VAL A 125 -12.73 7.82 -18.48
N PHE A 126 -11.71 8.36 -17.79
CA PHE A 126 -10.37 7.76 -17.80
C PHE A 126 -10.43 6.32 -17.21
N PRO A 127 -9.94 5.30 -17.93
CA PRO A 127 -10.17 3.90 -17.59
C PRO A 127 -9.33 3.39 -16.42
N TYR A 128 -8.21 4.04 -16.08
CA TYR A 128 -7.27 3.56 -15.06
C TYR A 128 -7.07 4.58 -13.92
N PRO A 129 -8.12 4.93 -13.15
CA PRO A 129 -7.93 5.78 -11.97
C PRO A 129 -6.91 5.13 -11.01
N PRO A 130 -6.14 5.94 -10.23
CA PRO A 130 -5.17 5.41 -9.28
C PRO A 130 -5.76 4.33 -8.37
N LEU A 131 -5.01 3.24 -8.16
CA LEU A 131 -5.39 2.18 -7.24
C LEU A 131 -5.34 2.71 -5.80
N PRO A 132 -6.39 2.50 -4.99
CA PRO A 132 -6.33 2.82 -3.58
C PRO A 132 -5.52 1.75 -2.82
N HIS A 133 -5.08 2.11 -1.62
CA HIS A 133 -4.57 1.15 -0.65
C HIS A 133 -5.73 0.35 -0.04
N VAL A 134 -5.55 -0.95 0.19
CA VAL A 134 -6.58 -1.89 0.67
C VAL A 134 -7.26 -1.41 1.96
N LYS A 135 -6.46 -0.99 2.95
CA LYS A 135 -6.93 -0.31 4.17
C LYS A 135 -6.22 1.02 4.32
N HIS A 136 -6.78 2.09 3.75
CA HIS A 136 -6.13 3.41 3.71
C HIS A 136 -5.86 3.99 5.11
N ALA A 137 -6.80 3.76 6.05
CA ALA A 137 -6.71 4.23 7.43
C ALA A 137 -5.47 3.72 8.19
N THR A 138 -5.01 2.48 7.93
CA THR A 138 -3.75 1.97 8.47
C THR A 138 -2.58 2.16 7.51
N GLY A 139 -2.81 2.06 6.21
CA GLY A 139 -1.77 2.17 5.19
C GLY A 139 -0.72 1.07 5.32
N GLY A 140 0.55 1.42 5.06
CA GLY A 140 1.69 0.53 5.25
C GLY A 140 2.03 -0.33 4.03
N MET A 141 3.05 -1.17 4.20
CA MET A 141 3.47 -2.15 3.20
C MET A 141 2.48 -3.31 3.11
N VAL A 142 2.22 -3.81 1.91
CA VAL A 142 1.48 -5.07 1.67
C VAL A 142 2.23 -5.90 0.64
N VAL A 143 2.42 -7.19 0.96
CA VAL A 143 3.25 -8.13 0.21
C VAL A 143 2.37 -9.16 -0.52
N PRO A 144 2.66 -9.49 -1.79
CA PRO A 144 1.86 -10.43 -2.57
C PRO A 144 1.98 -11.86 -2.05
N GLN A 145 0.92 -12.65 -2.30
CA GLN A 145 0.80 -14.01 -1.75
C GLN A 145 1.97 -14.92 -2.12
N MET A 146 2.48 -14.87 -3.36
CA MET A 146 3.59 -15.73 -3.78
C MET A 146 4.88 -15.47 -2.99
N GLN A 147 5.09 -14.26 -2.49
CA GLN A 147 6.22 -13.93 -1.63
C GLN A 147 5.96 -14.31 -0.16
N LEU A 148 4.70 -14.30 0.29
CA LEU A 148 4.33 -14.72 1.65
C LEU A 148 4.51 -16.22 1.88
N GLU A 149 4.57 -17.03 0.82
CA GLU A 149 4.82 -18.47 0.92
C GLU A 149 6.20 -18.78 1.50
N THR A 150 7.21 -17.97 1.17
CA THR A 150 8.59 -18.07 1.68
C THR A 150 8.87 -17.11 2.84
N HIS A 151 8.04 -16.07 3.01
CA HIS A 151 8.19 -15.03 4.02
C HIS A 151 6.92 -14.85 4.89
N PRO A 152 6.51 -15.86 5.69
CA PRO A 152 5.30 -15.79 6.52
C PRO A 152 5.35 -14.71 7.61
N GLU A 153 6.54 -14.21 7.96
CA GLU A 153 6.74 -13.06 8.83
C GLU A 153 6.16 -11.75 8.29
N LEU A 154 5.96 -11.65 6.97
CA LEU A 154 5.39 -10.47 6.31
C LEU A 154 3.86 -10.53 6.19
N VAL A 155 3.23 -11.57 6.75
CA VAL A 155 1.77 -11.68 6.79
C VAL A 155 1.19 -10.62 7.71
N ARG A 156 0.21 -9.87 7.19
CA ARG A 156 -0.56 -8.90 7.95
C ARG A 156 -1.88 -9.48 8.47
N PHE A 157 -2.17 -9.23 9.74
CA PHE A 157 -3.44 -9.67 10.32
C PHE A 157 -4.63 -8.78 9.93
N ASP A 158 -4.39 -7.58 9.38
CA ASP A 158 -5.43 -6.58 9.10
C ASP A 158 -5.84 -6.45 7.62
N VAL A 159 -5.02 -6.91 6.68
CA VAL A 159 -5.25 -6.86 5.23
C VAL A 159 -4.62 -8.05 4.48
N ASP A 160 -4.99 -8.21 3.21
CA ASP A 160 -4.41 -9.11 2.22
C ASP A 160 -4.03 -8.32 0.96
N PHE A 161 -3.22 -8.93 0.10
CA PHE A 161 -2.88 -8.38 -1.20
C PHE A 161 -4.06 -8.44 -2.17
N ASP A 162 -4.16 -7.46 -3.09
CA ASP A 162 -5.40 -7.20 -3.81
C ASP A 162 -5.42 -7.61 -5.29
N LEU A 163 -4.26 -7.76 -5.92
CA LEU A 163 -4.17 -8.16 -7.33
C LEU A 163 -3.83 -9.65 -7.48
N PRO A 164 -4.47 -10.37 -8.42
CA PRO A 164 -4.10 -11.72 -8.80
C PRO A 164 -2.65 -11.81 -9.27
N GLU A 165 -1.98 -12.92 -8.95
CA GLU A 165 -0.57 -13.16 -9.32
C GLU A 165 -0.33 -13.05 -10.83
N ALA A 166 -1.31 -13.42 -11.67
CA ALA A 166 -1.18 -13.33 -13.13
C ALA A 166 -0.78 -11.93 -13.62
N TYR A 167 -1.18 -10.87 -12.90
CA TYR A 167 -0.85 -9.47 -13.24
C TYR A 167 0.44 -8.97 -12.61
N LEU A 168 1.05 -9.76 -11.73
CA LEU A 168 2.30 -9.42 -11.06
C LEU A 168 3.50 -9.87 -11.89
N PRO A 169 4.68 -9.26 -11.68
CA PRO A 169 5.92 -9.76 -12.28
C PRO A 169 6.20 -11.22 -11.91
N GLU A 170 7.12 -11.83 -12.63
CA GLU A 170 7.65 -13.14 -12.28
C GLU A 170 8.38 -13.13 -10.93
N PHE A 171 8.27 -14.25 -10.20
CA PHE A 171 8.74 -14.34 -8.83
C PHE A 171 9.42 -15.69 -8.56
N PRO A 172 10.63 -15.69 -7.94
CA PRO A 172 11.48 -14.53 -7.79
C PRO A 172 11.98 -14.04 -9.16
N PRO A 173 12.20 -12.73 -9.36
CA PRO A 173 12.61 -12.23 -10.65
C PRO A 173 14.10 -12.54 -10.93
N PRO A 174 14.46 -12.94 -12.16
CA PRO A 174 15.83 -13.36 -12.51
C PRO A 174 16.78 -12.16 -12.50
N LEU A 175 17.96 -12.29 -11.89
CA LEU A 175 18.95 -11.19 -11.80
C LEU A 175 20.04 -11.37 -12.86
N TYR A 176 20.15 -10.40 -13.78
CA TYR A 176 21.20 -10.38 -14.81
C TYR A 176 22.23 -9.29 -14.51
N LEU A 177 23.50 -9.60 -14.69
CA LEU A 177 24.60 -8.65 -14.46
C LEU A 177 25.05 -8.03 -15.78
N ILE A 178 24.98 -6.69 -15.87
CA ILE A 178 25.49 -5.97 -17.04
C ILE A 178 27.01 -6.12 -17.23
N SER A 179 27.75 -6.40 -16.16
CA SER A 179 29.19 -6.62 -16.17
C SER A 179 29.59 -8.07 -16.51
N ARG A 180 28.66 -9.00 -16.39
CA ARG A 180 28.85 -10.45 -16.61
C ARG A 180 27.64 -11.06 -17.33
N PRO A 181 27.34 -10.59 -18.57
CA PRO A 181 26.21 -11.10 -19.34
C PRO A 181 26.35 -12.60 -19.68
N ASP A 182 27.58 -13.13 -19.63
CA ASP A 182 27.90 -14.54 -19.84
C ASP A 182 27.31 -15.48 -18.77
N LEU A 183 27.00 -14.96 -17.58
CA LEU A 183 26.49 -15.78 -16.47
C LEU A 183 24.98 -16.03 -16.51
N GLY A 184 24.23 -15.31 -17.35
CA GLY A 184 22.77 -15.41 -17.35
C GLY A 184 22.15 -14.95 -16.04
N ASP A 185 21.15 -15.69 -15.55
CA ASP A 185 20.48 -15.39 -14.28
C ASP A 185 21.35 -15.85 -13.09
N VAL A 186 21.96 -14.89 -12.40
CA VAL A 186 22.81 -15.15 -11.23
C VAL A 186 22.00 -15.39 -9.94
N SER A 187 20.67 -15.21 -9.97
CA SER A 187 19.81 -15.60 -8.85
C SER A 187 19.63 -17.11 -8.77
N GLY A 188 19.70 -17.79 -9.93
CA GLY A 188 19.43 -19.23 -10.05
C GLY A 188 17.98 -19.59 -9.77
N GLY A 189 17.04 -18.66 -10.00
CA GLY A 189 15.63 -18.85 -9.66
C GLY A 189 15.31 -18.76 -8.17
N GLU A 190 16.20 -18.20 -7.36
CA GLU A 190 16.01 -18.05 -5.92
C GLU A 190 15.97 -16.57 -5.49
N GLU A 191 15.27 -16.29 -4.39
CA GLU A 191 15.34 -15.00 -3.72
C GLU A 191 16.72 -14.77 -3.13
N ILE A 192 17.24 -13.55 -3.29
CA ILE A 192 18.50 -13.12 -2.69
C ILE A 192 18.20 -12.60 -1.29
N THR A 193 18.77 -13.26 -0.28
CA THR A 193 18.53 -13.00 1.14
C THR A 193 19.84 -12.86 1.91
N ILE A 194 19.75 -12.40 3.16
CA ILE A 194 20.89 -12.33 4.08
C ILE A 194 21.60 -13.67 4.27
N SER A 195 20.88 -14.78 4.07
CA SER A 195 21.38 -16.13 4.28
C SER A 195 22.12 -16.71 3.09
N ASN A 196 21.92 -16.18 1.87
CA ASN A 196 22.50 -16.77 0.65
C ASN A 196 23.29 -15.79 -0.23
N TYR A 197 23.21 -14.46 -0.01
CA TYR A 197 23.85 -13.48 -0.89
C TYR A 197 25.37 -13.70 -1.03
N TYR A 198 26.05 -14.07 0.07
CA TYR A 198 27.49 -14.27 0.05
C TYR A 198 27.89 -15.45 -0.83
N GLU A 199 27.25 -16.61 -0.63
CA GLU A 199 27.52 -17.81 -1.42
C GLU A 199 27.23 -17.57 -2.92
N LYS A 200 26.12 -16.90 -3.22
CA LYS A 200 25.71 -16.61 -4.61
C LYS A 200 26.67 -15.68 -5.34
N PHE A 201 27.22 -14.67 -4.66
CA PHE A 201 27.97 -13.60 -5.34
C PHE A 201 29.47 -13.58 -5.06
N ASN A 202 29.97 -14.40 -4.14
CA ASN A 202 31.40 -14.51 -3.89
C ASN A 202 32.14 -14.98 -5.15
N GLY A 203 33.17 -14.24 -5.56
CA GLY A 203 33.90 -14.48 -6.81
C GLY A 203 33.23 -13.94 -8.07
N ILE A 204 32.00 -13.41 -7.98
CA ILE A 204 31.31 -12.71 -9.07
C ILE A 204 31.35 -11.20 -8.82
N PHE A 205 30.98 -10.77 -7.61
CA PHE A 205 31.00 -9.38 -7.19
C PHE A 205 32.36 -8.95 -6.69
N THR A 206 32.69 -7.67 -6.90
CA THR A 206 33.79 -7.04 -6.18
C THR A 206 33.49 -6.99 -4.68
N PRO A 207 34.50 -6.88 -3.79
CA PRO A 207 34.26 -6.75 -2.35
C PRO A 207 33.31 -5.61 -1.98
N PHE A 208 33.39 -4.49 -2.71
CA PHE A 208 32.50 -3.33 -2.51
C PHE A 208 31.04 -3.65 -2.87
N GLN A 209 30.81 -4.32 -4.00
CA GLN A 209 29.46 -4.73 -4.40
C GLN A 209 28.87 -5.80 -3.47
N LEU A 210 29.72 -6.70 -2.96
CA LEU A 210 29.29 -7.73 -2.01
C LEU A 210 28.84 -7.11 -0.68
N GLU A 211 29.55 -6.09 -0.21
CA GLU A 211 29.15 -5.32 0.97
C GLU A 211 27.87 -4.50 0.71
N GLY A 212 27.75 -3.87 -0.46
CA GLY A 212 26.51 -3.22 -0.88
C GLY A 212 25.32 -4.19 -0.89
N MET A 213 25.51 -5.40 -1.42
CA MET A 213 24.49 -6.44 -1.42
C MET A 213 24.11 -6.84 0.01
N ARG A 214 25.09 -7.02 0.91
CA ARG A 214 24.84 -7.30 2.34
C ARG A 214 23.90 -6.26 2.95
N LEU A 215 24.13 -4.97 2.68
CA LEU A 215 23.28 -3.89 3.17
C LEU A 215 21.84 -4.00 2.63
N LEU A 216 21.68 -4.28 1.32
CA LEU A 216 20.35 -4.38 0.69
C LEU A 216 19.51 -5.56 1.22
N VAL A 217 20.13 -6.61 1.75
CA VAL A 217 19.44 -7.77 2.34
C VAL A 217 19.42 -7.76 3.87
N THR A 218 20.01 -6.75 4.51
CA THR A 218 20.00 -6.64 5.98
C THR A 218 18.63 -6.07 6.43
N PRO A 219 17.90 -6.75 7.31
CA PRO A 219 16.63 -6.23 7.84
C PRO A 219 16.81 -4.93 8.63
N VAL A 220 15.82 -4.05 8.50
CA VAL A 220 15.63 -2.81 9.25
C VAL A 220 14.19 -2.75 9.78
N ALA A 221 13.97 -1.90 10.79
CA ALA A 221 12.66 -1.74 11.38
C ALA A 221 11.71 -1.04 10.41
N GLN A 222 10.63 -1.73 10.02
CA GLN A 222 9.51 -1.10 9.29
C GLN A 222 8.24 -1.16 10.11
N GLN A 223 7.46 -0.09 10.11
CA GLN A 223 6.34 0.15 11.01
C GLN A 223 5.37 -1.04 11.12
N GLN A 224 5.02 -1.68 10.01
CA GLN A 224 4.07 -2.81 10.03
C GLN A 224 4.68 -4.14 10.49
N PHE A 225 6.01 -4.23 10.48
CA PHE A 225 6.81 -5.44 10.70
C PHE A 225 8.00 -5.12 11.61
N ASN A 226 7.75 -4.42 12.71
CA ASN A 226 8.75 -4.06 13.70
C ASN A 226 8.46 -4.70 15.07
N VAL A 227 9.25 -4.32 16.07
CA VAL A 227 9.16 -4.81 17.44
C VAL A 227 8.11 -4.10 18.31
N THR A 228 7.46 -3.04 17.83
CA THR A 228 6.53 -2.22 18.63
C THR A 228 5.07 -2.67 18.50
N GLU A 229 4.17 -2.05 19.28
CA GLU A 229 2.75 -2.44 19.37
C GLU A 229 1.90 -1.92 18.21
N ASP A 230 2.43 -1.01 17.38
CA ASP A 230 1.76 -0.50 16.18
C ASP A 230 1.95 -1.38 14.93
N ARG A 231 2.74 -2.46 15.06
CA ARG A 231 2.92 -3.48 14.02
C ARG A 231 1.58 -4.10 13.57
N LYS A 232 1.58 -4.61 12.34
CA LYS A 232 0.45 -5.35 11.73
C LYS A 232 0.76 -6.84 11.51
N ALA A 233 1.86 -7.32 12.08
CA ALA A 233 2.25 -8.73 12.12
C ALA A 233 2.15 -9.31 13.53
N ASP A 234 1.96 -10.63 13.61
CA ASP A 234 1.81 -11.33 14.90
C ASP A 234 3.08 -11.26 15.75
N LYS A 235 4.23 -11.56 15.13
CA LYS A 235 5.54 -11.57 15.79
C LYS A 235 6.14 -10.17 15.81
N ALA A 236 6.69 -9.78 16.96
CA ALA A 236 7.49 -8.57 17.12
C ALA A 236 8.94 -8.86 16.69
N GLN A 237 9.37 -8.31 15.56
CA GLN A 237 10.69 -8.55 14.95
C GLN A 237 10.92 -7.53 13.83
N ASP A 238 12.18 -7.27 13.47
CA ASP A 238 12.55 -6.49 12.29
C ASP A 238 12.94 -7.43 11.15
N VAL A 239 12.20 -7.39 10.05
CA VAL A 239 12.31 -8.41 8.97
C VAL A 239 12.32 -7.82 7.55
N VAL A 240 12.11 -6.53 7.40
CA VAL A 240 12.05 -5.88 6.09
C VAL A 240 13.43 -5.38 5.70
N SER A 241 13.92 -5.77 4.54
CA SER A 241 15.14 -5.26 3.90
C SER A 241 14.80 -4.55 2.59
N CYS A 242 15.78 -3.90 1.95
CA CYS A 242 15.56 -3.30 0.64
C CYS A 242 15.08 -4.34 -0.38
N LEU A 243 15.66 -5.55 -0.38
CA LEU A 243 15.23 -6.64 -1.27
C LEU A 243 13.93 -7.34 -0.82
N THR A 244 13.37 -7.01 0.34
CA THR A 244 12.02 -7.47 0.69
C THR A 244 10.97 -6.77 -0.18
N CYS A 245 11.13 -5.48 -0.45
CA CYS A 245 10.28 -4.74 -1.39
C CYS A 245 10.78 -4.95 -2.83
N HIS A 246 12.09 -4.77 -3.03
CA HIS A 246 12.74 -4.81 -4.33
C HIS A 246 13.37 -6.18 -4.62
N VAL A 247 12.58 -7.25 -4.54
CA VAL A 247 13.05 -8.64 -4.69
C VAL A 247 13.98 -8.81 -5.88
N ASN A 248 15.20 -9.30 -5.63
CA ASN A 248 16.28 -9.43 -6.62
C ASN A 248 16.53 -8.16 -7.47
N GLY A 249 16.38 -6.97 -6.87
CA GLY A 249 16.52 -5.67 -7.55
C GLY A 249 15.37 -5.34 -8.50
N HIS A 250 14.25 -6.06 -8.43
CA HIS A 250 13.04 -5.84 -9.23
C HIS A 250 11.81 -5.76 -8.32
N THR A 251 10.62 -5.60 -8.89
CA THR A 251 9.37 -5.57 -8.11
C THR A 251 8.69 -6.93 -8.12
N SER A 252 8.11 -7.33 -6.99
CA SER A 252 7.13 -8.44 -6.90
C SER A 252 5.68 -7.93 -6.94
N GLY A 253 5.47 -6.62 -6.99
CA GLY A 253 4.16 -5.99 -6.86
C GLY A 253 3.83 -5.49 -5.45
N VAL A 254 4.76 -5.61 -4.49
CA VAL A 254 4.66 -4.96 -3.17
C VAL A 254 4.25 -3.50 -3.34
N PHE A 255 3.30 -3.04 -2.56
CA PHE A 255 2.90 -1.63 -2.55
C PHE A 255 2.88 -1.07 -1.14
N HIS A 256 2.93 0.25 -1.05
CA HIS A 256 2.87 1.00 0.19
C HIS A 256 1.97 2.24 0.03
N LEU A 257 1.52 2.81 1.13
CA LEU A 257 0.93 4.16 1.14
C LEU A 257 2.03 5.23 1.20
N ASN A 258 2.03 6.23 0.31
CA ASN A 258 3.18 7.13 0.18
C ASN A 258 3.49 7.90 1.48
N PRO A 259 4.76 7.91 1.95
CA PRO A 259 5.10 8.55 3.22
C PRO A 259 5.18 10.08 3.12
N ASP A 260 5.33 10.63 1.92
CA ASP A 260 5.66 12.05 1.69
C ASP A 260 4.45 13.01 1.80
N ASN A 261 3.22 12.53 1.97
CA ASN A 261 2.00 13.36 2.03
C ASN A 261 1.40 13.47 3.43
N ARG A 262 0.78 14.63 3.72
CA ARG A 262 -0.04 14.91 4.92
C ARG A 262 -1.29 15.71 4.55
N PRO A 263 -2.45 15.49 5.24
CA PRO A 263 -2.71 14.44 6.23
C PRO A 263 -2.74 13.02 5.63
N GLN A 264 -2.80 11.96 6.46
CA GLN A 264 -2.65 10.56 6.00
C GLN A 264 -3.68 10.17 4.94
N ASP A 265 -4.90 10.65 5.06
CA ASP A 265 -6.01 10.49 4.12
C ASP A 265 -5.73 11.00 2.69
N THR A 266 -4.81 11.96 2.53
CA THR A 266 -4.36 12.46 1.22
C THR A 266 -3.25 11.63 0.60
N ARG A 267 -2.71 10.65 1.34
CA ARG A 267 -1.67 9.77 0.81
C ARG A 267 -2.25 8.86 -0.27
N PHE A 268 -1.47 8.53 -1.27
CA PHE A 268 -1.86 7.63 -2.35
C PHE A 268 -1.00 6.38 -2.32
N ARG A 269 -1.52 5.29 -2.88
CA ARG A 269 -0.75 4.07 -3.06
C ARG A 269 0.43 4.34 -3.99
N ILE A 270 1.59 3.83 -3.62
CA ILE A 270 2.78 3.73 -4.46
C ILE A 270 3.14 2.26 -4.58
N ASP A 271 3.44 1.83 -5.80
CA ASP A 271 3.94 0.49 -6.03
C ASP A 271 5.46 0.50 -5.93
N THR A 272 6.04 -0.59 -5.44
CA THR A 272 7.47 -0.76 -5.40
C THR A 272 8.00 -0.87 -6.83
N VAL A 273 8.99 -0.05 -7.16
CA VAL A 273 9.56 0.00 -8.50
C VAL A 273 10.71 -0.99 -8.68
N SER A 274 11.06 -1.29 -9.92
CA SER A 274 12.31 -1.98 -10.24
C SER A 274 13.52 -1.09 -9.92
N LEU A 275 14.58 -1.66 -9.34
CA LEU A 275 15.89 -1.00 -9.20
C LEU A 275 16.80 -1.23 -10.41
N ARG A 276 16.41 -2.10 -11.35
CA ARG A 276 17.14 -2.29 -12.62
C ARG A 276 17.19 -0.99 -13.41
N GLY A 277 18.39 -0.60 -13.83
CA GLY A 277 18.61 0.65 -14.58
C GLY A 277 18.49 1.92 -13.72
N VAL A 278 18.49 1.81 -12.39
CA VAL A 278 18.45 2.97 -11.50
C VAL A 278 19.68 3.86 -11.67
N ASN A 279 20.82 3.29 -12.05
CA ASN A 279 22.10 4.00 -12.24
C ASN A 279 22.12 4.97 -13.43
N ILE A 280 21.14 4.92 -14.33
CA ILE A 280 21.01 5.85 -15.47
C ILE A 280 19.87 6.87 -15.27
N GLN A 281 19.21 6.86 -14.10
CA GLN A 281 18.18 7.84 -13.77
C GLN A 281 18.81 9.16 -13.33
N HIS A 282 18.14 10.27 -13.65
CA HIS A 282 18.61 11.61 -13.29
C HIS A 282 17.92 12.18 -12.05
N PHE A 283 16.79 11.59 -11.66
CA PHE A 283 15.97 12.01 -10.53
C PHE A 283 15.47 10.79 -9.76
N PHE A 284 15.57 10.86 -8.43
CA PHE A 284 15.23 9.76 -7.53
C PHE A 284 14.23 10.20 -6.46
N GLY A 285 13.36 9.26 -6.07
CA GLY A 285 12.32 9.46 -5.06
C GLY A 285 10.98 9.90 -5.65
N SER A 286 9.89 9.54 -4.97
CA SER A 286 8.52 9.77 -5.47
C SER A 286 8.15 11.26 -5.57
N LYS A 287 8.65 12.07 -4.63
CA LYS A 287 8.40 13.51 -4.52
C LYS A 287 9.65 14.32 -4.15
N ARG A 288 10.80 13.65 -4.12
CA ARG A 288 12.08 14.25 -3.78
C ARG A 288 12.83 14.48 -5.08
N ALA A 289 13.51 15.61 -5.22
CA ALA A 289 14.30 15.92 -6.41
C ALA A 289 15.77 15.54 -6.17
N LEU A 290 16.01 14.33 -5.65
CA LEU A 290 17.37 13.83 -5.40
C LEU A 290 18.02 13.53 -6.75
N ARG A 291 19.28 13.96 -6.91
CA ARG A 291 19.97 13.99 -8.21
C ARG A 291 21.13 13.03 -8.33
N SER A 292 21.46 12.33 -7.25
CA SER A 292 22.45 11.26 -7.26
C SER A 292 21.85 10.00 -6.63
N LEU A 293 22.35 8.85 -7.06
CA LEU A 293 21.95 7.57 -6.50
C LEU A 293 22.47 7.45 -5.06
N GLU A 294 23.65 8.01 -4.79
CA GLU A 294 24.30 8.02 -3.49
C GLU A 294 23.46 8.79 -2.46
N ASP A 295 23.00 10.01 -2.80
CA ASP A 295 22.11 10.79 -1.92
C ASP A 295 20.78 10.07 -1.70
N PHE A 296 20.23 9.45 -2.74
CA PHE A 296 19.02 8.64 -2.62
C PHE A 296 19.22 7.45 -1.68
N SER A 297 20.29 6.69 -1.86
CA SER A 297 20.61 5.54 -1.00
C SER A 297 20.85 5.96 0.46
N GLU A 298 21.50 7.10 0.71
CA GLU A 298 21.69 7.61 2.08
C GLU A 298 20.36 8.01 2.73
N VAL A 299 19.48 8.67 1.98
CA VAL A 299 18.15 9.05 2.47
C VAL A 299 17.31 7.81 2.75
N GLU A 300 17.22 6.87 1.83
CA GLU A 300 16.43 5.65 2.03
C GLU A 300 17.00 4.81 3.18
N ALA A 301 18.31 4.62 3.28
CA ALA A 301 18.92 3.86 4.38
C ALA A 301 18.66 4.47 5.77
N LYS A 302 18.33 5.76 5.86
CA LYS A 302 18.08 6.48 7.13
C LYS A 302 16.60 6.78 7.39
N THR A 303 15.74 6.68 6.38
CA THR A 303 14.34 7.12 6.46
C THR A 303 13.31 6.09 6.01
N ALA A 304 13.75 5.05 5.29
CA ALA A 304 12.92 3.92 4.90
C ALA A 304 12.76 2.92 6.04
#